data_AF-A0A7C8MKB2-F1
#
_entry.id   AF-A0A7C8MKB2-F1
#
_cell.length_a   1.000
_cell.length_b   1.000
_cell.length_c   1.000
_cell.angle_alpha   90.00
_cell.angle_beta   90.00
_cell.angle_gamma   90.00
#
_symmetry.space_group_name_H-M   'P 1'
#
loop_
_entity.id
_entity.type
_entity.pdbx_description
1 polymer ?
#
loop_
_entity_poly.entity_id
_entity_poly.type
_entity_poly.pdbx_seq_one_letter_code
_entity_poly.pdbx_strand_id
1 'polypeptide(L)'
;MNVYTVGKQVQLRELLARKLMGIPKYHLPDLTLEDILNQTPKATRLRNIPPDIQLAYFLAHRALIDQQGRTPLKSSSEQDTQLTRAIFFYRFSPLYQFQRYHDAARWNLHLFLSLVAVPAHTFAELVPGRATSTTFSPAARRFCLTYLDAVLEHHNYPATFEKREEFIRLWKGSRYDFFTIRGSKAKVMKRQVKILKGDWEAELRIAEECMGTEVFEWKVRPYVGVLVPGQREDIRSGVPETSSGDDIINDGRMVKDGKDGSEGLAGNELLKALCADGQPYELNSQREQEDAETVVDLSTALNVLQQSTARAMLTALLKLLPIGEGVNRA
;
A
#
# COMPACT_ATOMS: atom_id res chain seq x y z
N MET A 1 -11.62 -35.02 5.58
CA MET A 1 -12.00 -35.76 4.35
C MET A 1 -12.25 -34.74 3.25
N ASN A 2 -11.62 -34.89 2.09
CA ASN A 2 -11.72 -33.93 0.99
C ASN A 2 -12.96 -34.28 0.14
N VAL A 3 -14.04 -33.49 0.28
CA VAL A 3 -15.39 -33.80 -0.25
C VAL A 3 -15.52 -33.50 -1.76
N TYR A 4 -14.48 -32.96 -2.39
CA TYR A 4 -14.51 -32.56 -3.80
C TYR A 4 -13.92 -33.60 -4.73
N THR A 5 -14.59 -33.82 -5.87
CA THR A 5 -14.03 -34.57 -6.99
C THR A 5 -12.72 -33.92 -7.47
N VAL A 6 -11.81 -34.73 -7.99
CA VAL A 6 -10.51 -34.25 -8.51
C VAL A 6 -10.70 -33.10 -9.51
N GLY A 7 -11.67 -33.22 -10.42
CA GLY A 7 -11.99 -32.17 -11.39
C GLY A 7 -12.43 -30.85 -10.75
N LYS A 8 -13.26 -30.89 -9.70
CA LYS A 8 -13.70 -29.69 -8.98
C LYS A 8 -12.55 -29.04 -8.19
N GLN A 9 -11.64 -29.84 -7.62
CA GLN A 9 -10.45 -29.30 -6.96
C GLN A 9 -9.52 -28.56 -7.92
N VAL A 10 -9.34 -29.08 -9.14
CA VAL A 10 -8.55 -28.41 -10.19
C VAL A 10 -9.17 -27.06 -10.55
N GLN A 11 -10.48 -27.03 -10.80
CA GLN A 11 -11.21 -25.79 -11.10
C GLN A 11 -11.09 -24.74 -9.97
N LEU A 12 -11.22 -25.16 -8.71
CA LEU A 12 -11.10 -24.25 -7.57
C LEU A 12 -9.67 -23.71 -7.40
N ARG A 13 -8.64 -24.52 -7.66
CA ARG A 13 -7.24 -24.06 -7.64
C ARG A 13 -6.99 -23.03 -8.73
N GLU A 14 -7.46 -23.28 -9.94
CA GLU A 14 -7.34 -22.33 -11.05
C GLU A 14 -8.07 -21.02 -10.76
N LEU A 15 -9.28 -21.11 -10.19
CA LEU A 15 -10.05 -19.94 -9.80
C LEU A 15 -9.34 -19.13 -8.71
N LEU A 16 -8.77 -19.78 -7.70
CA LEU A 16 -8.00 -19.13 -6.64
C LEU A 16 -6.77 -18.42 -7.23
N ALA A 17 -6.00 -19.12 -8.06
CA ALA A 17 -4.83 -18.55 -8.73
C ALA A 17 -5.20 -17.33 -9.59
N ARG A 18 -6.32 -17.41 -10.34
CA ARG A 18 -6.84 -16.31 -11.14
C ARG A 18 -7.26 -15.12 -10.28
N LYS A 19 -7.98 -15.35 -9.18
CA LYS A 19 -8.43 -14.27 -8.29
C LYS A 19 -7.25 -13.60 -7.57
N LEU A 20 -6.22 -14.33 -7.17
CA LEU A 20 -5.01 -13.78 -6.56
C LEU A 20 -4.05 -13.11 -7.56
N MET A 21 -4.26 -13.30 -8.87
CA MET A 21 -3.40 -12.73 -9.91
C MET A 21 -3.36 -11.21 -9.85
N GLY A 22 -2.14 -10.65 -9.90
CA GLY A 22 -1.87 -9.21 -9.88
C GLY A 22 -1.49 -8.68 -8.50
N ILE A 23 -1.66 -9.47 -7.44
CA ILE A 23 -1.17 -9.12 -6.11
C ILE A 23 0.36 -9.24 -6.08
N PRO A 24 1.10 -8.24 -5.55
CA PRO A 24 2.55 -8.31 -5.46
C PRO A 24 3.03 -9.54 -4.69
N LYS A 25 4.13 -10.15 -5.14
CA LYS A 25 4.76 -11.29 -4.47
C LYS A 25 5.08 -10.93 -3.01
N TYR A 26 4.86 -11.87 -2.09
CA TYR A 26 5.05 -11.71 -0.64
C TYR A 26 4.10 -10.71 0.05
N HIS A 27 3.13 -10.13 -0.66
CA HIS A 27 2.12 -9.29 0.00
C HIS A 27 1.13 -10.13 0.81
N LEU A 28 0.77 -11.30 0.28
CA LEU A 28 -0.01 -12.34 0.95
C LEU A 28 0.90 -13.53 1.28
N PRO A 29 0.54 -14.34 2.30
CA PRO A 29 1.16 -15.65 2.47
C PRO A 29 0.90 -16.53 1.25
N ASP A 30 1.71 -17.58 1.05
CA ASP A 30 1.46 -18.57 0.01
C ASP A 30 0.18 -19.35 0.32
N LEU A 31 -0.93 -18.90 -0.29
CA LEU A 31 -2.27 -19.43 -0.08
C LEU A 31 -2.53 -20.61 -1.01
N THR A 32 -2.97 -21.73 -0.43
CA THR A 32 -3.37 -22.92 -1.17
C THR A 32 -4.90 -23.09 -1.14
N LEU A 33 -5.43 -23.98 -1.98
CA LEU A 33 -6.85 -24.36 -1.88
C LEU A 33 -7.16 -25.00 -0.52
N GLU A 34 -6.21 -25.72 0.08
CA GLU A 34 -6.39 -26.33 1.39
C GLU A 34 -6.57 -25.27 2.48
N ASP A 35 -5.85 -24.15 2.40
CA ASP A 35 -6.04 -23.01 3.31
C ASP A 35 -7.46 -22.43 3.24
N ILE A 36 -8.04 -22.37 2.04
CA ILE A 36 -9.43 -21.92 1.81
C ILE A 36 -10.43 -22.93 2.38
N LEU A 37 -10.24 -24.22 2.07
CA LEU A 37 -11.14 -25.29 2.49
C LEU A 37 -11.16 -25.47 4.01
N ASN A 38 -9.99 -25.40 4.64
CA ASN A 38 -9.82 -25.57 6.08
C ASN A 38 -9.89 -24.25 6.85
N GLN A 39 -10.08 -23.11 6.17
CA GLN A 39 -10.14 -21.77 6.77
C GLN A 39 -8.95 -21.49 7.70
N THR A 40 -7.74 -21.84 7.26
CA THR A 40 -6.54 -21.71 8.09
C THR A 40 -6.30 -20.24 8.47
N PRO A 41 -5.58 -19.94 9.57
CA PRO A 41 -5.27 -18.56 9.95
C PRO A 41 -4.58 -17.74 8.84
N LYS A 42 -3.86 -18.42 7.93
CA LYS A 42 -3.24 -17.80 6.75
C LYS A 42 -4.27 -17.21 5.79
N ALA A 43 -5.44 -17.85 5.66
CA ALA A 43 -6.52 -17.41 4.78
C ALA A 43 -7.56 -16.52 5.48
N THR A 44 -7.80 -16.72 6.79
CA THR A 44 -8.84 -15.99 7.53
C THR A 44 -8.36 -14.71 8.18
N ARG A 45 -7.06 -14.58 8.48
CA ARG A 45 -6.51 -13.42 9.19
C ARG A 45 -5.20 -12.93 8.58
N LEU A 46 -5.32 -12.07 7.59
CA LEU A 46 -4.21 -11.34 7.00
C LEU A 46 -3.88 -10.13 7.87
N ARG A 47 -2.74 -10.19 8.58
CA ARG A 47 -2.34 -9.17 9.58
C ARG A 47 -2.20 -7.76 9.00
N ASN A 48 -1.87 -7.64 7.72
CA ASN A 48 -1.62 -6.38 7.04
C ASN A 48 -2.84 -5.83 6.27
N ILE A 49 -4.01 -6.48 6.41
CA ILE A 49 -5.28 -6.12 5.80
C ILE A 49 -6.31 -5.83 6.91
N PRO A 50 -7.15 -4.78 6.77
CA PRO A 50 -8.20 -4.50 7.75
C PRO A 50 -9.19 -5.67 7.91
N PRO A 51 -9.79 -5.88 9.10
CA PRO A 51 -10.66 -7.03 9.38
C PRO A 51 -11.91 -7.15 8.49
N ASP A 52 -12.43 -6.03 8.00
CA ASP A 52 -13.67 -5.97 7.25
C ASP A 52 -13.50 -6.16 5.72
N ILE A 53 -12.26 -6.05 5.23
CA ILE A 53 -11.90 -6.30 3.82
C ILE A 53 -10.92 -7.47 3.67
N GLN A 54 -11.01 -8.48 4.55
CA GLN A 54 -10.19 -9.69 4.52
C GLN A 54 -10.37 -10.50 3.22
N LEU A 55 -9.66 -11.62 3.11
CA LEU A 55 -9.60 -12.44 1.90
C LEU A 55 -10.99 -12.82 1.36
N ALA A 56 -11.97 -13.10 2.22
CA ALA A 56 -13.34 -13.40 1.81
C ALA A 56 -13.98 -12.23 1.04
N TYR A 57 -13.91 -11.00 1.58
CA TYR A 57 -14.40 -9.81 0.88
C TYR A 57 -13.69 -9.65 -0.47
N PHE A 58 -12.36 -9.74 -0.47
CA PHE A 58 -11.57 -9.62 -1.69
C PHE A 58 -11.98 -10.63 -2.76
N LEU A 59 -12.07 -11.92 -2.40
CA LEU A 59 -12.44 -12.97 -3.35
C LEU A 59 -13.84 -12.75 -3.92
N ALA A 60 -14.79 -12.30 -3.11
CA ALA A 60 -16.16 -12.02 -3.55
C ALA A 60 -16.24 -10.85 -4.54
N HIS A 61 -15.42 -9.81 -4.35
CA HIS A 61 -15.46 -8.58 -5.15
C HIS A 61 -14.39 -8.52 -6.25
N ARG A 62 -13.60 -9.58 -6.42
CA ARG A 62 -12.46 -9.60 -7.34
C ARG A 62 -12.82 -9.36 -8.80
N ALA A 63 -14.00 -9.79 -9.26
CA ALA A 63 -14.46 -9.52 -10.62
C ALA A 63 -14.79 -8.03 -10.82
N LEU A 64 -15.41 -7.40 -9.83
CA LEU A 64 -15.73 -5.97 -9.85
C LEU A 64 -14.46 -5.10 -9.90
N ILE A 65 -13.43 -5.46 -9.11
CA ILE A 65 -12.12 -4.79 -9.16
C ILE A 65 -11.52 -4.85 -10.57
N ASP A 66 -11.61 -5.99 -11.25
CA ASP A 66 -11.12 -6.13 -12.63
C ASP A 66 -11.94 -5.31 -13.62
N GLN A 67 -13.26 -5.33 -13.50
CA GLN A 67 -14.17 -4.57 -14.35
C GLN A 67 -13.90 -3.05 -14.25
N GLN A 68 -13.56 -2.58 -13.05
CA GLN A 68 -13.16 -1.19 -12.80
C GLN A 68 -11.66 -0.93 -13.07
N GLY A 69 -10.98 -1.84 -13.76
CA GLY A 69 -9.60 -1.64 -14.22
C GLY A 69 -8.57 -1.57 -13.09
N ARG A 70 -8.85 -2.20 -11.94
CA ARG A 70 -7.94 -2.30 -10.79
C ARG A 70 -7.50 -0.93 -10.25
N THR A 71 -8.31 0.09 -10.48
CA THR A 71 -7.98 1.48 -10.18
C THR A 71 -9.04 2.02 -9.23
N PRO A 72 -8.64 2.66 -8.12
CA PRO A 72 -9.62 3.29 -7.25
C PRO A 72 -10.25 4.48 -7.98
N LEU A 73 -11.55 4.68 -7.75
CA LEU A 73 -12.31 5.80 -8.30
C LEU A 73 -12.63 6.79 -7.18
N LYS A 74 -12.61 8.09 -7.51
CA LYS A 74 -12.95 9.17 -6.58
C LYS A 74 -14.43 9.16 -6.22
N SER A 75 -15.26 9.00 -7.25
CA SER A 75 -16.71 8.98 -7.11
C SER A 75 -17.17 7.85 -6.18
N SER A 76 -17.80 8.24 -5.07
CA SER A 76 -18.39 7.30 -4.12
C SER A 76 -19.67 6.64 -4.65
N SER A 77 -20.30 7.22 -5.69
CA SER A 77 -21.44 6.60 -6.37
C SER A 77 -21.02 5.53 -7.38
N GLU A 78 -19.83 5.64 -7.96
CA GLU A 78 -19.29 4.66 -8.92
C GLU A 78 -18.51 3.52 -8.25
N GLN A 79 -17.82 3.81 -7.15
CA GLN A 79 -17.04 2.85 -6.40
C GLN A 79 -17.23 3.11 -4.91
N ASP A 80 -17.72 2.13 -4.17
CA ASP A 80 -17.85 2.25 -2.72
C ASP A 80 -16.47 2.31 -2.03
N THR A 81 -16.44 2.81 -0.79
CA THR A 81 -15.18 3.02 -0.07
C THR A 81 -14.49 1.72 0.34
N GLN A 82 -15.22 0.61 0.54
CA GLN A 82 -14.60 -0.68 0.84
C GLN A 82 -13.87 -1.24 -0.38
N LEU A 83 -14.42 -1.11 -1.59
CA LEU A 83 -13.74 -1.53 -2.80
C LEU A 83 -12.49 -0.67 -3.07
N THR A 84 -12.58 0.65 -2.87
CA THR A 84 -11.42 1.55 -2.91
C THR A 84 -10.34 1.08 -1.92
N ARG A 85 -10.72 0.78 -0.67
CA ARG A 85 -9.81 0.28 0.36
C ARG A 85 -9.18 -1.04 -0.06
N ALA A 86 -9.96 -2.00 -0.58
CA ALA A 86 -9.44 -3.27 -1.07
C ALA A 86 -8.37 -3.07 -2.15
N ILE A 87 -8.57 -2.15 -3.10
CA ILE A 87 -7.58 -1.85 -4.14
C ILE A 87 -6.26 -1.31 -3.55
N PHE A 88 -6.34 -0.39 -2.59
CA PHE A 88 -5.16 0.16 -1.89
C PHE A 88 -4.43 -0.89 -1.05
N PHE A 89 -5.16 -1.62 -0.20
CA PHE A 89 -4.59 -2.56 0.76
C PHE A 89 -4.02 -3.81 0.10
N TYR A 90 -4.68 -4.35 -0.93
CA TYR A 90 -4.17 -5.47 -1.73
C TYR A 90 -3.20 -5.05 -2.84
N ARG A 91 -2.95 -3.74 -2.99
CA ARG A 91 -1.94 -3.15 -3.90
C ARG A 91 -2.18 -3.47 -5.38
N PHE A 92 -3.44 -3.44 -5.81
CA PHE A 92 -3.81 -3.75 -7.19
C PHE A 92 -3.40 -2.69 -8.20
N SER A 93 -3.19 -1.45 -7.74
CA SER A 93 -2.69 -0.38 -8.58
C SER A 93 -1.22 -0.08 -8.29
N PRO A 94 -0.35 -0.01 -9.32
CA PRO A 94 1.02 0.49 -9.19
C PRO A 94 1.13 1.91 -8.61
N LEU A 95 0.06 2.71 -8.77
CA LEU A 95 0.01 4.10 -8.32
C LEU A 95 -0.59 4.23 -6.91
N TYR A 96 -1.70 3.55 -6.66
CA TYR A 96 -2.47 3.67 -5.42
C TYR A 96 -2.12 2.56 -4.43
N GLN A 97 -1.01 2.77 -3.71
CA GLN A 97 -0.54 1.87 -2.67
C GLN A 97 0.34 2.61 -1.66
N PHE A 98 0.58 1.97 -0.51
CA PHE A 98 1.40 2.51 0.57
C PHE A 98 2.82 1.92 0.61
N GLN A 99 3.27 1.30 -0.48
CA GLN A 99 4.60 0.71 -0.59
C GLN A 99 5.37 1.23 -1.80
N ARG A 100 6.69 1.29 -1.65
CA ARG A 100 7.67 1.70 -2.67
C ARG A 100 7.91 0.68 -3.79
N TYR A 101 7.09 -0.35 -3.94
CA TYR A 101 7.43 -1.46 -4.83
C TYR A 101 7.47 -1.03 -6.32
N HIS A 102 6.55 -0.17 -6.74
CA HIS A 102 6.47 0.33 -8.10
C HIS A 102 7.12 1.71 -8.28
N ASP A 103 7.67 1.97 -9.48
CA ASP A 103 8.23 3.27 -9.88
C ASP A 103 7.24 4.42 -9.63
N ALA A 104 5.97 4.23 -9.97
CA ALA A 104 4.93 5.24 -9.82
C ALA A 104 4.77 5.70 -8.36
N ALA A 105 4.65 4.75 -7.42
CA ALA A 105 4.60 5.05 -6.00
C ALA A 105 5.90 5.71 -5.50
N ARG A 106 7.07 5.19 -5.89
CA ARG A 106 8.37 5.76 -5.52
C ARG A 106 8.53 7.21 -5.96
N TRP A 107 8.13 7.51 -7.18
CA TRP A 107 8.20 8.86 -7.72
C TRP A 107 7.26 9.82 -6.99
N ASN A 108 6.04 9.39 -6.68
CA ASN A 108 5.10 10.19 -5.89
C ASN A 108 5.64 10.49 -4.50
N LEU A 109 6.28 9.53 -3.83
CA LEU A 109 6.94 9.77 -2.54
C LEU A 109 8.02 10.85 -2.64
N HIS A 110 8.88 10.79 -3.66
CA HIS A 110 9.91 11.81 -3.87
C HIS A 110 9.31 13.19 -4.16
N LEU A 111 8.26 13.27 -5.00
CA LEU A 111 7.60 14.53 -5.33
C LEU A 111 6.87 15.12 -4.12
N PHE A 112 6.11 14.32 -3.38
CA PHE A 112 5.43 14.81 -2.18
C PHE A 112 6.42 15.24 -1.10
N LEU A 113 7.50 14.47 -0.90
CA LEU A 113 8.55 14.83 0.05
C LEU A 113 9.25 16.14 -0.34
N SER A 114 9.60 16.33 -1.62
CA SER A 114 10.21 17.58 -2.08
C SER A 114 9.25 18.77 -1.92
N LEU A 115 7.98 18.61 -2.26
CA LEU A 115 6.96 19.65 -2.11
C LEU A 115 6.77 20.07 -0.66
N VAL A 116 6.70 19.14 0.28
CA VAL A 116 6.53 19.49 1.71
C VAL A 116 7.81 20.08 2.32
N ALA A 117 8.98 19.77 1.76
CA ALA A 117 10.27 20.30 2.21
C ALA A 117 10.47 21.78 1.86
N VAL A 118 9.81 22.30 0.83
CA VAL A 118 9.84 23.73 0.50
C VAL A 118 9.05 24.53 1.54
N PRO A 119 9.64 25.57 2.17
CA PRO A 119 8.89 26.49 3.02
C PRO A 119 7.73 27.16 2.26
N ALA A 120 6.58 27.35 2.91
CA ALA A 120 5.40 27.89 2.23
C ALA A 120 5.62 29.27 1.58
N HIS A 121 6.48 30.11 2.18
CA HIS A 121 6.79 31.44 1.66
C HIS A 121 7.72 31.44 0.45
N THR A 122 8.56 30.42 0.26
CA THR A 122 9.48 30.33 -0.89
C THR A 122 8.86 29.66 -2.10
N PHE A 123 7.69 29.01 -1.95
CA PHE A 123 7.05 28.29 -3.06
C PHE A 123 6.72 29.23 -4.25
N ALA A 124 6.36 30.49 -3.98
CA ALA A 124 6.05 31.47 -5.00
C ALA A 124 7.28 31.85 -5.86
N GLU A 125 8.49 31.81 -5.29
CA GLU A 125 9.74 32.16 -5.97
C GLU A 125 10.20 31.04 -6.92
N LEU A 126 9.85 29.79 -6.61
CA LEU A 126 10.23 28.60 -7.37
C LEU A 126 9.39 28.39 -8.64
N VAL A 127 8.33 29.18 -8.84
CA VAL A 127 7.42 29.07 -9.99
C VAL A 127 7.47 30.36 -10.82
N PRO A 128 8.44 30.50 -11.74
CA PRO A 128 8.53 31.70 -12.57
C PRO A 128 7.33 31.81 -13.53
N GLY A 129 6.59 32.92 -13.46
CA GLY A 129 5.84 33.45 -14.60
C GLY A 129 4.35 33.12 -14.75
N ARG A 130 3.61 32.67 -13.72
CA ARG A 130 2.12 32.61 -13.79
C ARG A 130 1.46 33.12 -12.50
N ALA A 131 0.95 34.34 -12.56
CA ALA A 131 0.51 35.13 -11.42
C ALA A 131 -0.89 34.82 -10.85
N THR A 132 -1.53 33.66 -11.09
CA THR A 132 -2.94 33.52 -10.67
C THR A 132 -3.39 32.20 -10.03
N SER A 133 -2.60 31.11 -9.93
CA SER A 133 -3.12 29.87 -9.30
C SER A 133 -2.10 28.87 -8.70
N THR A 134 -0.79 29.11 -8.77
CA THR A 134 0.24 28.09 -8.42
C THR A 134 0.71 28.17 -6.96
N THR A 135 -0.21 28.31 -6.01
CA THR A 135 0.13 28.21 -4.59
C THR A 135 0.04 26.76 -4.14
N PHE A 136 1.09 26.24 -3.49
CA PHE A 136 1.01 24.96 -2.79
C PHE A 136 0.12 25.13 -1.57
N SER A 137 -1.18 24.91 -1.77
CA SER A 137 -2.21 25.22 -0.78
C SER A 137 -2.01 24.41 0.51
N PRO A 138 -2.53 24.89 1.66
CA PRO A 138 -2.53 24.10 2.89
C PRO A 138 -3.22 22.73 2.72
N ALA A 139 -4.25 22.64 1.89
CA ALA A 139 -4.95 21.39 1.59
C ALA A 139 -4.07 20.42 0.78
N ALA A 140 -3.32 20.92 -0.21
CA ALA A 140 -2.36 20.16 -0.98
C ALA A 140 -1.22 19.64 -0.08
N ARG A 141 -0.69 20.49 0.81
CA ARG A 141 0.31 20.10 1.81
C ARG A 141 -0.22 19.01 2.73
N ARG A 142 -1.45 19.14 3.24
CA ARG A 142 -2.09 18.11 4.06
C ARG A 142 -2.22 16.79 3.30
N PHE A 143 -2.67 16.82 2.05
CA PHE A 143 -2.75 15.63 1.21
C PHE A 143 -1.40 14.90 1.10
N CYS A 144 -0.32 15.63 0.81
CA CYS A 144 1.04 15.07 0.75
C CYS A 144 1.47 14.47 2.09
N LEU A 145 1.29 15.20 3.20
CA LEU A 145 1.71 14.74 4.53
C LEU A 145 0.93 13.50 4.99
N THR A 146 -0.39 13.47 4.84
CA THR A 146 -1.21 12.32 5.21
C THR A 146 -0.83 11.07 4.38
N TYR A 147 -0.46 11.22 3.11
CA TYR A 147 0.06 10.08 2.33
C TYR A 147 1.41 9.58 2.85
N LEU A 148 2.35 10.49 3.13
CA LEU A 148 3.67 10.14 3.64
C LEU A 148 3.55 9.45 5.01
N ASP A 149 2.65 9.91 5.87
CA ASP A 149 2.34 9.30 7.18
C ASP A 149 1.72 7.90 7.01
N ALA A 150 0.79 7.72 6.08
CA ALA A 150 0.22 6.42 5.75
C ALA A 150 1.26 5.41 5.23
N VAL A 151 2.24 5.87 4.46
CA VAL A 151 3.35 5.03 3.96
C VAL A 151 4.30 4.65 5.12
N LEU A 152 4.53 5.57 6.05
CA LEU A 152 5.31 5.29 7.27
C LEU A 152 4.61 4.28 8.18
N GLU A 153 3.33 4.47 8.47
CA GLU A 153 2.52 3.51 9.23
C GLU A 153 2.57 2.13 8.59
N HIS A 154 2.35 2.06 7.27
CA HIS A 154 2.38 0.80 6.54
C HIS A 154 3.68 0.01 6.76
N HIS A 155 4.81 0.72 6.74
CA HIS A 155 6.11 0.11 6.86
C HIS A 155 6.49 -0.22 8.31
N ASN A 156 6.28 0.70 9.23
CA ASN A 156 6.74 0.58 10.62
C ASN A 156 5.75 -0.21 11.49
N TYR A 157 4.45 -0.14 11.17
CA TYR A 157 3.37 -0.75 11.93
C TYR A 157 2.33 -1.38 10.99
N PRO A 158 2.70 -2.42 10.21
CA PRO A 158 1.85 -2.98 9.13
C PRO A 158 0.50 -3.53 9.59
N ALA A 159 0.32 -3.81 10.89
CA ALA A 159 -0.93 -4.28 11.49
C ALA A 159 -1.86 -3.17 12.01
N THR A 160 -1.41 -1.91 11.96
CA THR A 160 -2.22 -0.72 12.28
C THR A 160 -2.68 -0.05 11.01
N PHE A 161 -3.87 0.55 10.98
CA PHE A 161 -4.48 1.02 9.73
C PHE A 161 -4.92 2.49 9.75
N GLU A 162 -4.79 3.18 10.88
CA GLU A 162 -5.41 4.47 11.13
C GLU A 162 -5.02 5.53 10.10
N LYS A 163 -3.71 5.66 9.83
CA LYS A 163 -3.16 6.64 8.89
C LYS A 163 -3.48 6.27 7.44
N ARG A 164 -3.42 4.99 7.10
CA ARG A 164 -3.84 4.51 5.76
C ARG A 164 -5.32 4.76 5.49
N GLU A 165 -6.18 4.51 6.46
CA GLU A 165 -7.62 4.77 6.38
C GLU A 165 -7.92 6.27 6.33
N GLU A 166 -7.22 7.07 7.13
CA GLU A 166 -7.28 8.53 7.09
C GLU A 166 -6.91 9.06 5.71
N PHE A 167 -5.82 8.56 5.12
CA PHE A 167 -5.43 8.94 3.77
C PHE A 167 -6.47 8.55 2.72
N ILE A 168 -7.00 7.33 2.75
CA ILE A 168 -8.01 6.90 1.75
C ILE A 168 -9.26 7.79 1.83
N ARG A 169 -9.70 8.13 3.05
CA ARG A 169 -10.82 9.05 3.27
C ARG A 169 -10.52 10.46 2.73
N LEU A 170 -9.33 10.99 3.02
CA LEU A 170 -8.89 12.29 2.51
C LEU A 170 -8.77 12.28 0.98
N TRP A 171 -8.20 11.22 0.41
CA TRP A 171 -8.07 11.05 -1.03
C TRP A 171 -9.46 11.07 -1.65
N LYS A 172 -10.39 10.23 -1.18
CA LYS A 172 -11.72 10.13 -1.77
C LYS A 172 -12.54 11.41 -1.64
N GLY A 173 -12.39 12.14 -0.53
CA GLY A 173 -13.08 13.41 -0.28
C GLY A 173 -12.37 14.66 -0.81
N SER A 174 -11.27 14.53 -1.56
CA SER A 174 -10.54 15.67 -2.10
C SER A 174 -10.36 15.58 -3.61
N ARG A 175 -10.24 16.75 -4.24
CA ARG A 175 -9.89 16.88 -5.66
C ARG A 175 -8.49 16.39 -6.01
N TYR A 176 -7.64 16.13 -5.01
CA TYR A 176 -6.22 15.87 -5.23
C TYR A 176 -5.94 14.41 -5.54
N ASP A 177 -5.07 14.17 -6.51
CA ASP A 177 -4.65 12.83 -6.92
C ASP A 177 -3.14 12.73 -7.10
N PHE A 178 -2.68 11.49 -7.30
CA PHE A 178 -1.27 11.17 -7.53
C PHE A 178 -0.80 11.65 -8.91
N PHE A 179 0.48 11.96 -8.98
CA PHE A 179 1.15 12.24 -10.25
C PHE A 179 1.22 10.99 -11.11
N THR A 180 0.68 11.08 -12.33
CA THR A 180 0.91 10.08 -13.39
C THR A 180 2.08 10.53 -14.26
N ILE A 181 3.18 9.77 -14.22
CA ILE A 181 4.44 10.16 -14.87
C ILE A 181 4.78 9.15 -15.97
N ARG A 182 4.89 9.63 -17.21
CA ARG A 182 5.14 8.80 -18.41
C ARG A 182 6.14 9.47 -19.36
N GLY A 183 6.60 8.71 -20.35
CA GLY A 183 7.39 9.24 -21.47
C GLY A 183 8.69 9.93 -21.06
N SER A 184 8.91 11.14 -21.58
CA SER A 184 10.12 11.93 -21.31
C SER A 184 10.27 12.32 -19.84
N LYS A 185 9.16 12.64 -19.15
CA LYS A 185 9.16 13.01 -17.72
C LYS A 185 9.61 11.84 -16.83
N ALA A 186 9.32 10.60 -17.21
CA ALA A 186 9.83 9.41 -16.51
C ALA A 186 11.37 9.31 -16.59
N LYS A 187 11.98 9.69 -17.72
CA LYS A 187 13.45 9.74 -17.85
C LYS A 187 14.06 10.79 -16.93
N VAL A 188 13.42 11.96 -16.84
CA VAL A 188 13.83 13.04 -15.91
C VAL A 188 13.75 12.55 -14.46
N MET A 189 12.63 11.92 -14.06
CA MET A 189 12.48 11.35 -12.72
C MET A 189 13.56 10.31 -12.40
N LYS A 190 13.84 9.37 -13.31
CA LYS A 190 14.87 8.35 -13.10
C LYS A 190 16.25 8.98 -12.88
N ARG A 191 16.60 9.97 -13.69
CA ARG A 191 17.86 10.72 -13.51
C ARG A 191 17.90 11.43 -12.17
N GLN A 192 16.84 12.14 -11.80
CA GLN A 192 16.80 12.92 -10.57
C GLN A 192 16.84 12.04 -9.32
N VAL A 193 16.08 10.93 -9.30
CA VAL A 193 16.11 9.95 -8.20
C VAL A 193 17.49 9.32 -8.07
N LYS A 194 18.21 9.07 -9.18
CA LYS A 194 19.59 8.57 -9.13
C LYS A 194 20.54 9.57 -8.47
N ILE A 195 20.41 10.87 -8.79
CA ILE A 195 21.22 11.93 -8.18
C ILE A 195 20.90 12.03 -6.68
N LEU A 196 19.60 12.13 -6.35
CA LEU A 196 19.15 12.19 -4.96
C LEU A 196 19.57 10.97 -4.15
N LYS A 197 19.67 9.78 -4.74
CA LYS A 197 20.14 8.58 -4.03
C LYS A 197 21.53 8.80 -3.43
N GLY A 198 22.47 9.34 -4.20
CA GLY A 198 23.83 9.63 -3.69
C GLY A 198 23.83 10.72 -2.63
N ASP A 199 23.00 11.75 -2.81
CA ASP A 199 22.81 12.83 -1.82
C ASP A 199 22.23 12.29 -0.50
N TRP A 200 21.26 11.39 -0.58
CA TRP A 200 20.68 10.70 0.58
C TRP A 200 21.67 9.82 1.32
N GLU A 201 22.49 9.04 0.61
CA GLU A 201 23.52 8.20 1.23
C GLU A 201 24.55 9.03 2.00
N ALA A 202 24.95 10.19 1.45
CA ALA A 202 25.85 11.11 2.13
C ALA A 202 25.19 11.78 3.35
N GLU A 203 23.97 12.30 3.19
CA GLU A 203 23.28 13.01 4.27
C GLU A 203 22.87 12.07 5.42
N LEU A 204 22.50 10.81 5.15
CA LEU A 204 22.22 9.85 6.21
C LEU A 204 23.47 9.53 7.04
N ARG A 205 24.65 9.44 6.41
CA ARG A 205 25.92 9.27 7.13
C ARG A 205 26.24 10.49 8.00
N ILE A 206 26.08 11.70 7.45
CA ILE A 206 26.27 12.95 8.20
C ILE A 206 25.30 13.00 9.39
N ALA A 207 24.03 12.64 9.19
CA ALA A 207 23.05 12.62 10.26
C ALA A 207 23.41 11.63 11.37
N GLU A 208 23.90 10.44 11.01
CA GLU A 208 24.37 9.45 11.99
C GLU A 208 25.61 9.94 12.77
N GLU A 209 26.60 10.50 12.07
CA GLU A 209 27.81 11.08 12.69
C GLU A 209 27.49 12.26 13.63
N CYS A 210 26.57 13.15 13.23
CA CYS A 210 26.23 14.34 14.03
C CYS A 210 25.30 14.06 15.20
N MET A 211 24.35 13.11 15.06
CA MET A 211 23.37 12.82 16.11
C MET A 211 23.82 11.70 17.06
N GLY A 212 24.74 10.85 16.61
CA GLY A 212 25.08 9.59 17.26
C GLY A 212 24.08 8.47 16.90
N THR A 213 24.56 7.23 16.92
CA THR A 213 23.81 6.05 16.49
C THR A 213 22.47 5.89 17.19
N GLU A 214 22.40 6.08 18.52
CA GLU A 214 21.15 5.89 19.27
C GLU A 214 20.06 6.89 18.85
N VAL A 215 20.41 8.17 18.73
CA VAL A 215 19.47 9.22 18.31
C VAL A 215 19.08 9.05 16.85
N PHE A 216 20.01 8.62 16.00
CA PHE A 216 19.75 8.31 14.60
C PHE A 216 18.78 7.13 14.45
N GLU A 217 19.01 6.03 15.18
CA GLU A 217 18.14 4.85 15.19
C GLU A 217 16.72 5.20 15.63
N TRP A 218 16.58 6.08 16.62
CA TRP A 218 15.27 6.52 17.07
C TRP A 218 14.59 7.49 16.10
N LYS A 219 15.30 8.55 15.67
CA LYS A 219 14.69 9.67 14.96
C LYS A 219 14.68 9.51 13.45
N VAL A 220 15.70 8.91 12.85
CA VAL A 220 15.92 8.91 11.39
C VAL A 220 15.65 7.55 10.77
N ARG A 221 16.14 6.47 11.40
CA ARG A 221 16.01 5.11 10.87
C ARG A 221 14.59 4.72 10.44
N PRO A 222 13.50 5.11 11.14
CA PRO A 222 12.18 4.65 10.71
C PRO A 222 11.71 5.26 9.38
N TYR A 223 12.38 6.28 8.83
CA TYR A 223 12.14 6.78 7.47
C TYR A 223 12.97 6.01 6.41
N VAL A 224 14.08 5.39 6.81
CA VAL A 224 15.06 4.76 5.92
C VAL A 224 14.50 3.47 5.33
N GLY A 225 14.58 3.36 4.00
CA GLY A 225 13.93 2.28 3.25
C GLY A 225 12.47 2.59 2.91
N VAL A 226 11.85 3.61 3.51
CA VAL A 226 10.42 3.95 3.39
C VAL A 226 10.15 5.23 2.61
N LEU A 227 10.59 6.36 3.16
CA LEU A 227 10.46 7.66 2.51
C LEU A 227 11.79 8.07 1.89
N VAL A 228 12.90 7.65 2.51
CA VAL A 228 14.25 7.96 2.05
C VAL A 228 14.94 6.68 1.55
N PRO A 229 15.78 6.76 0.50
CA PRO A 229 16.61 5.63 0.07
C PRO A 229 17.53 5.14 1.20
N GLY A 230 17.84 3.85 1.20
CA GLY A 230 18.75 3.21 2.16
C GLY A 230 18.37 1.76 2.40
N GLN A 231 19.34 0.94 2.80
CA GLN A 231 19.08 -0.41 3.26
C GLN A 231 18.89 -0.38 4.77
N ARG A 232 17.73 -0.86 5.22
CA ARG A 232 17.57 -1.26 6.61
C ARG A 232 18.10 -2.69 6.69
N GLU A 233 19.19 -2.89 7.44
CA GLU A 233 19.80 -4.21 7.62
C GLU A 233 18.81 -5.22 8.22
N ASP A 234 17.77 -4.72 8.91
CA ASP A 234 16.83 -5.52 9.70
C ASP A 234 15.55 -5.93 8.96
N ILE A 235 15.35 -5.54 7.70
CA ILE A 235 14.20 -6.01 6.91
C ILE A 235 14.66 -7.06 5.91
N ARG A 236 15.20 -8.16 6.47
CA ARG A 236 14.74 -9.45 5.97
C ARG A 236 13.24 -9.46 6.22
N SER A 237 12.45 -9.37 5.15
CA SER A 237 11.02 -9.64 5.15
C SER A 237 10.70 -10.70 6.20
N GLY A 238 9.84 -10.36 7.16
CA GLY A 238 9.52 -11.19 8.32
C GLY A 238 9.09 -12.61 7.96
N VAL A 239 10.08 -13.49 7.86
CA VAL A 239 9.95 -14.94 7.99
C VAL A 239 10.90 -15.31 9.12
N PRO A 240 10.39 -15.67 10.32
CA PRO A 240 11.14 -16.58 11.16
C PRO A 240 11.09 -17.94 10.47
N GLU A 241 12.15 -18.30 9.75
CA GLU A 241 12.50 -19.70 9.60
C GLU A 241 12.96 -20.18 10.98
N THR A 242 12.10 -20.94 11.65
CA THR A 242 12.53 -21.87 12.68
C THR A 242 12.05 -23.25 12.27
N SER A 243 13.00 -24.00 11.76
CA SER A 243 13.05 -25.46 11.75
C SER A 243 12.97 -26.03 13.16
N SER A 244 12.60 -27.32 13.19
CA SER A 244 12.95 -28.34 14.19
C SER A 244 11.82 -28.78 15.12
N GLY A 245 11.28 -29.95 14.77
CA GLY A 245 11.05 -31.10 15.65
C GLY A 245 10.31 -30.87 16.95
N ASP A 246 9.08 -31.40 17.01
CA ASP A 246 8.77 -32.32 18.10
C ASP A 246 7.69 -33.31 17.65
N ASP A 247 8.00 -34.58 17.92
CA ASP A 247 7.18 -35.76 17.70
C ASP A 247 5.89 -35.67 18.52
N ILE A 248 4.74 -35.83 17.87
CA ILE A 248 3.51 -36.22 18.56
C ILE A 248 2.97 -37.48 17.90
N ILE A 249 3.02 -38.52 18.73
CA ILE A 249 2.59 -39.90 18.54
C ILE A 249 1.17 -39.94 17.99
N ASN A 250 1.05 -40.58 16.83
CA ASN A 250 -0.19 -40.90 16.15
C ASN A 250 -0.82 -42.12 16.86
N ASP A 251 -1.78 -41.87 17.75
CA ASP A 251 -2.57 -42.94 18.35
C ASP A 251 -3.92 -43.05 17.65
N GLY A 252 -4.22 -44.27 17.21
CA GLY A 252 -5.26 -44.58 16.27
C GLY A 252 -6.66 -44.53 16.88
N ARG A 253 -7.59 -43.93 16.15
CA ARG A 253 -9.00 -44.34 16.20
C ARG A 253 -9.69 -44.11 14.87
N MET A 254 -9.75 -45.17 14.08
CA MET A 254 -10.74 -45.28 13.01
C MET A 254 -12.13 -45.37 13.66
N VAL A 255 -12.93 -44.32 13.49
CA VAL A 255 -14.39 -44.44 13.59
C VAL A 255 -14.92 -44.29 12.18
N LYS A 256 -15.34 -45.41 11.61
CA LYS A 256 -16.26 -45.45 10.48
C LYS A 256 -17.60 -45.00 11.00
N ASP A 257 -18.19 -43.98 10.39
CA ASP A 257 -19.62 -44.00 10.10
C ASP A 257 -19.92 -43.04 8.95
N GLY A 258 -20.56 -43.62 7.93
CA GLY A 258 -21.04 -42.92 6.76
C GLY A 258 -22.35 -42.22 7.07
N LYS A 259 -22.43 -40.95 6.72
CA LYS A 259 -23.66 -40.24 6.38
C LYS A 259 -23.31 -39.02 5.53
N ASP A 260 -24.14 -38.78 4.52
CA ASP A 260 -23.96 -37.83 3.43
C ASP A 260 -23.44 -36.44 3.85
N GLY A 261 -22.24 -36.10 3.36
CA GLY A 261 -21.52 -34.87 3.66
C GLY A 261 -21.99 -33.65 2.86
N SER A 262 -23.30 -33.38 2.80
CA SER A 262 -23.85 -32.15 2.21
C SER A 262 -23.98 -31.00 3.23
N GLU A 263 -23.85 -31.26 4.53
CA GLU A 263 -24.17 -30.27 5.57
C GLU A 263 -22.96 -29.50 6.15
N GLY A 264 -21.72 -29.90 5.82
CA GLY A 264 -20.52 -29.18 6.28
C GLY A 264 -20.19 -27.89 5.51
N LEU A 265 -20.97 -27.54 4.48
CA LEU A 265 -20.65 -26.51 3.49
C LEU A 265 -21.39 -25.19 3.69
N ALA A 266 -22.41 -25.16 4.55
CA ALA A 266 -23.20 -23.96 4.79
C ALA A 266 -22.41 -22.84 5.50
N GLY A 267 -21.22 -23.11 6.04
CA GLY A 267 -20.42 -22.17 6.84
C GLY A 267 -19.04 -21.76 6.30
N ASN A 268 -18.57 -22.26 5.15
CA ASN A 268 -17.27 -21.82 4.61
C ASN A 268 -17.43 -20.56 3.75
N GLU A 269 -17.29 -19.40 4.37
CA GLU A 269 -17.40 -18.09 3.71
C GLU A 269 -16.32 -17.87 2.65
N LEU A 270 -15.10 -18.33 2.89
CA LEU A 270 -13.98 -18.19 1.95
C LEU A 270 -14.22 -18.97 0.65
N LEU A 271 -14.75 -20.18 0.76
CA LEU A 271 -15.10 -20.98 -0.41
C LEU A 271 -16.29 -20.38 -1.17
N LYS A 272 -17.32 -19.92 -0.46
CA LYS A 272 -18.45 -19.20 -1.08
C LYS A 272 -17.96 -17.96 -1.83
N ALA A 273 -17.09 -17.17 -1.22
CA ALA A 273 -16.48 -16.00 -1.84
C ALA A 273 -15.57 -16.34 -3.03
N LEU A 274 -14.81 -17.44 -2.94
CA LEU A 274 -13.99 -17.94 -4.05
C LEU A 274 -14.88 -18.25 -5.26
N CYS A 275 -16.00 -18.92 -5.05
CA CYS A 275 -16.97 -19.29 -6.09
C CYS A 275 -17.91 -18.17 -6.51
N ALA A 276 -17.91 -17.01 -5.84
CA ALA A 276 -18.76 -15.89 -6.24
C ALA A 276 -18.30 -15.37 -7.60
N ASP A 277 -19.14 -15.59 -8.61
CA ASP A 277 -19.07 -14.87 -9.87
C ASP A 277 -19.58 -13.46 -9.59
N GLY A 278 -18.73 -12.45 -9.80
CA GLY A 278 -19.13 -11.08 -9.51
C GLY A 278 -20.44 -10.77 -10.22
N GLN A 279 -21.39 -10.19 -9.50
CA GLN A 279 -22.62 -9.70 -10.13
C GLN A 279 -22.23 -8.74 -11.26
N PRO A 280 -22.86 -8.83 -12.44
CA PRO A 280 -22.60 -7.88 -13.51
C PRO A 280 -22.95 -6.48 -12.98
N TYR A 281 -21.92 -5.69 -12.72
CA TYR A 281 -22.11 -4.29 -12.36
C TYR A 281 -22.44 -3.54 -13.64
N GLU A 282 -23.65 -3.01 -13.74
CA GLU A 282 -24.02 -2.12 -14.83
C GLU A 282 -23.20 -0.83 -14.66
N LEU A 283 -22.08 -0.74 -15.39
CA LEU A 283 -21.38 0.53 -15.52
C LEU A 283 -22.33 1.48 -16.25
N ASN A 284 -22.89 2.44 -15.52
CA ASN A 284 -23.40 3.64 -16.16
C ASN A 284 -22.26 4.22 -17.01
N SER A 285 -22.46 4.22 -18.32
CA SER A 285 -21.46 4.52 -19.34
C SER A 285 -21.04 6.00 -19.38
N GLN A 286 -21.62 6.83 -18.53
CA GLN A 286 -21.16 8.17 -18.22
C GLN A 286 -20.25 8.08 -17.00
N ARG A 287 -18.98 7.69 -17.22
CA ARG A 287 -17.93 7.88 -16.21
C ARG A 287 -17.72 9.38 -16.05
N GLU A 288 -18.41 9.98 -15.10
CA GLU A 288 -18.06 11.29 -14.58
C GLU A 288 -16.83 11.09 -13.70
N GLN A 289 -15.68 10.95 -14.36
CA GLN A 289 -14.41 11.00 -13.66
C GLN A 289 -14.30 12.43 -13.16
N GLU A 290 -14.69 12.66 -11.89
CA GLU A 290 -14.48 13.93 -11.20
C GLU A 290 -13.08 14.44 -11.56
N ASP A 291 -12.97 15.72 -11.94
CA ASP A 291 -11.73 16.36 -12.38
C ASP A 291 -10.66 16.25 -11.27
N ALA A 292 -9.97 15.12 -11.26
CA ALA A 292 -8.95 14.78 -10.29
C ALA A 292 -7.67 15.51 -10.70
N GLU A 293 -7.27 16.47 -9.86
CA GLU A 293 -6.13 17.33 -10.11
C GLU A 293 -4.92 16.85 -9.29
N THR A 294 -3.71 17.08 -9.77
CA THR A 294 -2.53 16.88 -8.93
C THR A 294 -2.37 18.06 -7.96
N VAL A 295 -1.65 17.84 -6.85
CA VAL A 295 -1.46 18.88 -5.81
C VAL A 295 -0.85 20.19 -6.33
N VAL A 296 -0.05 20.09 -7.41
CA VAL A 296 0.47 21.18 -8.25
C VAL A 296 0.76 20.60 -9.64
N ASP A 297 0.99 21.42 -10.67
CA ASP A 297 1.41 20.93 -12.00
C ASP A 297 2.68 20.05 -11.91
N LEU A 298 2.74 18.97 -12.69
CA LEU A 298 3.86 18.03 -12.69
C LEU A 298 5.20 18.72 -13.01
N SER A 299 5.22 19.72 -13.90
CA SER A 299 6.42 20.49 -14.22
C SER A 299 6.90 21.30 -13.02
N THR A 300 5.98 21.88 -12.24
CA THR A 300 6.30 22.55 -10.98
C THR A 300 6.86 21.56 -9.95
N ALA A 301 6.20 20.42 -9.76
CA ALA A 301 6.68 19.39 -8.83
C ALA A 301 8.08 18.87 -9.21
N LEU A 302 8.35 18.69 -10.51
CA LEU A 302 9.66 18.31 -11.02
C LEU A 302 10.71 19.39 -10.78
N ASN A 303 10.39 20.66 -11.02
CA ASN A 303 11.31 21.77 -10.77
C ASN A 303 11.69 21.82 -9.27
N VAL A 304 10.70 21.68 -8.39
CA VAL A 304 10.93 21.60 -6.94
C VAL A 304 11.82 20.41 -6.59
N LEU A 305 11.56 19.23 -7.13
CA LEU A 305 12.39 18.04 -6.89
C LEU A 305 13.84 18.21 -7.37
N GLN A 306 14.03 18.89 -8.51
CA GLN A 306 15.37 19.14 -9.07
C GLN A 306 16.21 20.09 -8.22
N GLN A 307 15.56 21.01 -7.49
CA GLN A 307 16.21 21.97 -6.62
C GLN A 307 16.31 21.50 -5.16
N SER A 308 15.66 20.38 -4.83
CA SER A 308 15.64 19.85 -3.47
C SER A 308 16.94 19.10 -3.13
N THR A 309 17.35 19.20 -1.86
CA THR A 309 18.47 18.44 -1.30
C THR A 309 17.97 17.42 -0.29
N ALA A 310 18.73 16.34 -0.08
CA ALA A 310 18.45 15.34 0.94
C ALA A 310 18.35 15.97 2.34
N ARG A 311 19.22 16.93 2.65
CA ARG A 311 19.19 17.71 3.92
C ARG A 311 17.86 18.41 4.15
N ALA A 312 17.38 19.15 3.16
CA ALA A 312 16.11 19.89 3.27
C ALA A 312 14.94 18.93 3.48
N MET A 313 14.92 17.82 2.72
CA MET A 313 13.89 16.78 2.87
C MET A 313 13.95 16.10 4.24
N LEU A 314 15.13 15.73 4.73
CA LEU A 314 15.31 15.09 6.04
C LEU A 314 14.87 16.01 7.17
N THR A 315 15.27 17.28 7.10
CA THR A 315 14.86 18.31 8.06
C THR A 315 13.34 18.45 8.09
N ALA A 316 12.70 18.44 6.93
CA ALA A 316 11.25 18.51 6.82
C ALA A 316 10.56 17.25 7.40
N LEU A 317 11.09 16.05 7.16
CA LEU A 317 10.57 14.81 7.77
C LEU A 317 10.61 14.89 9.28
N LEU A 318 11.78 15.22 9.85
CA LEU A 318 11.98 15.30 11.30
C LEU A 318 11.06 16.33 11.96
N LYS A 319 10.73 17.42 11.25
CA LYS A 319 9.86 18.48 11.76
C LYS A 319 8.37 18.20 11.59
N LEU A 320 7.97 17.64 10.46
CA LEU A 320 6.56 17.54 10.05
C LEU A 320 5.93 16.18 10.32
N LEU A 321 6.74 15.14 10.48
CA LEU A 321 6.30 13.77 10.73
C LEU A 321 7.07 13.16 11.91
N PRO A 322 7.09 13.81 13.10
CA PRO A 322 7.90 13.35 14.22
C PRO A 322 7.49 11.94 14.66
N ILE A 323 8.47 11.06 14.78
CA ILE A 323 8.27 9.68 15.22
C ILE A 323 8.51 9.65 16.73
N GLY A 324 7.48 9.25 17.48
CA GLY A 324 7.65 8.87 18.88
C GLY A 324 7.57 9.97 19.95
N GLU A 325 6.88 11.09 19.72
CA GLU A 325 6.54 12.00 20.84
C GLU A 325 5.45 11.44 21.78
N GLY A 326 4.84 10.29 21.46
CA GLY A 326 3.74 9.68 22.23
C GLY A 326 4.00 8.26 22.77
N VAL A 327 5.17 7.66 22.55
CA VAL A 327 5.53 6.40 23.22
C VAL A 327 6.32 6.78 24.46
N ASN A 328 5.59 6.93 25.57
CA ASN A 328 6.15 7.18 26.88
C ASN A 328 7.38 6.30 27.12
N ARG A 329 8.44 6.95 27.62
CA ARG A 329 9.39 6.31 28.53
C ARG A 329 8.57 5.71 29.68
N ALA A 330 8.26 4.43 29.58
CA ALA A 330 7.69 3.60 30.64
C ALA A 330 8.57 2.37 30.79
#